data_AF-A0A2G2Z107-F1
#
_entry.id   AF-A0A2G2Z107-F1
#
_cell.length_a   1.000
_cell.length_b   1.000
_cell.length_c   1.000
_cell.angle_alpha   90.00
_cell.angle_beta   90.00
_cell.angle_gamma   90.00
#
_symmetry.space_group_name_H-M   'P 1'
#
loop_
_entity.id
_entity.type
_entity.pdbx_description
1 polymer ?
#
loop_
_entity_poly.entity_id
_entity_poly.type
_entity_poly.pdbx_seq_one_letter_code
_entity_poly.pdbx_strand_id
1 'polypeptide(L)' 'MSRSSQPPDLKKYIDKQLQIKLNVNLLVTGTLRGFDQFMNLVIENTVEVNGNEKNEIGMVVIQYLIR' A
#
# COMPACT_ATOMS: atom_id res chain seq x y z
N MET A 1 -25.39 2.92 -9.78
CA MET A 1 -24.17 3.67 -9.40
C MET A 1 -23.00 3.01 -10.12
N SER A 2 -22.48 3.63 -11.17
CA SER A 2 -21.43 3.06 -12.02
C SER A 2 -20.17 2.86 -11.20
N ARG A 3 -19.77 1.59 -11.00
CA ARG A 3 -18.38 1.26 -10.66
C ARG A 3 -17.57 1.63 -11.89
N SER A 4 -17.03 2.84 -11.94
CA SER A 4 -16.15 3.24 -13.02
C SER A 4 -14.97 2.28 -13.04
N SER A 5 -14.77 1.63 -14.17
CA SER A 5 -13.62 0.79 -14.53
C SER A 5 -12.32 1.60 -14.69
N GLN A 6 -12.21 2.70 -13.94
CA GLN A 6 -11.04 3.55 -13.94
C GLN A 6 -10.04 2.99 -12.93
N PRO A 7 -8.77 2.79 -13.34
CA PRO A 7 -7.71 2.48 -12.41
C PRO A 7 -7.72 3.53 -11.28
N PRO A 8 -7.53 3.11 -10.02
CA PRO A 8 -7.42 4.05 -8.92
C PRO A 8 -6.31 5.07 -9.22
N ASP A 9 -6.61 6.35 -9.05
CA ASP A 9 -5.65 7.43 -9.29
C ASP A 9 -4.66 7.54 -8.12
N LEU A 10 -3.71 6.60 -8.07
CA LEU A 10 -2.70 6.49 -7.03
C LEU A 10 -1.79 7.71 -6.94
N LYS A 11 -1.69 8.50 -8.02
CA LYS A 11 -0.89 9.73 -8.06
C LYS A 11 -1.32 10.74 -7.01
N LYS A 12 -2.62 10.78 -6.66
CA LYS A 12 -3.17 11.65 -5.60
C LYS A 12 -2.73 11.29 -4.18
N TYR A 13 -2.12 10.12 -4.02
CA TYR A 13 -1.71 9.55 -2.74
C TYR A 13 -0.20 9.53 -2.54
N ILE A 14 0.58 9.98 -3.53
CA ILE A 14 2.03 10.18 -3.40
C ILE A 14 2.32 11.14 -2.24
N ASP A 15 3.36 10.83 -1.48
CA ASP A 15 3.82 11.51 -0.26
C ASP A 15 2.80 11.56 0.89
N LYS A 16 1.71 10.77 0.79
CA LYS A 16 0.74 10.61 1.86
C LYS A 16 0.95 9.29 2.59
N GLN A 17 0.65 9.31 3.89
CA GLN A 17 0.57 8.10 4.68
C GLN A 17 -0.69 7.32 4.30
N LEU A 18 -0.50 6.04 3.97
CA LEU A 18 -1.54 5.11 3.62
C LEU A 18 -1.57 3.97 4.62
N GLN A 19 -2.78 3.49 4.90
CA GLN A 19 -3.01 2.21 5.53
C GLN A 19 -3.39 1.21 4.44
N ILE A 20 -2.59 0.16 4.30
CA ILE A 20 -2.70 -0.84 3.24
C ILE A 20 -3.00 -2.18 3.90
N LYS A 21 -4.15 -2.75 3.57
CA LYS A 21 -4.51 -4.11 3.98
C LYS A 21 -4.05 -5.07 2.90
N LEU A 22 -3.12 -5.94 3.25
CA LEU A 22 -2.60 -6.98 2.38
C LEU A 22 -3.41 -8.27 2.55
N ASN A 23 -3.17 -9.22 1.64
CA ASN A 23 -3.75 -10.55 1.75
C ASN A 23 -3.24 -11.21 3.05
N VAL A 24 -4.07 -12.06 3.68
CA VAL A 24 -3.76 -12.76 4.97
C VAL A 24 -3.82 -11.85 6.21
N ASN A 25 -4.78 -10.90 6.26
CA ASN A 25 -5.02 -10.02 7.43
C ASN A 25 -3.82 -9.17 7.89
N LEU A 26 -2.79 -9.05 7.07
CA LEU A 26 -1.64 -8.20 7.32
C LEU A 26 -2.03 -6.74 7.05
N LEU A 27 -1.78 -5.87 8.02
CA LEU A 27 -2.02 -4.44 7.91
C LEU A 27 -0.68 -3.71 7.97
N VAL A 28 -0.39 -2.88 6.98
CA VAL A 28 0.80 -2.04 6.98
C VAL A 28 0.41 -0.57 6.84
N THR A 29 1.17 0.30 7.48
CA THR A 29 1.03 1.75 7.36
C THR A 29 2.36 2.34 6.91
N GLY A 30 2.35 3.26 5.95
CA GLY A 30 3.56 3.93 5.49
C GLY A 30 3.28 4.97 4.43
N THR A 31 4.31 5.66 3.95
CA THR A 31 4.17 6.76 2.97
C THR A 31 4.37 6.24 1.55
N LEU A 32 3.40 6.48 0.67
CA LEU A 32 3.54 6.11 -0.75
C LEU A 32 4.55 7.02 -1.45
N ARG A 33 5.63 6.44 -1.97
CA ARG A 33 6.66 7.17 -2.73
C ARG A 33 6.58 6.97 -4.23
N GLY A 34 6.01 5.86 -4.66
CA GLY A 34 5.90 5.55 -6.08
C GLY A 34 4.97 4.38 -6.33
N PHE A 35 4.52 4.28 -7.57
CA PHE A 35 3.81 3.12 -8.08
C PHE A 35 4.08 2.96 -9.58
N ASP A 36 3.76 1.79 -10.12
CA ASP A 36 3.85 1.52 -11.55
C ASP A 36 2.51 1.06 -12.15
N GLN A 37 2.50 0.78 -13.46
CA GLN A 37 1.33 0.31 -14.20
C GLN A 37 0.80 -1.06 -13.74
N PHE A 38 1.62 -1.83 -13.02
CA PHE A 38 1.25 -3.15 -12.48
C PHE A 38 0.78 -3.06 -11.02
N MET A 39 0.56 -1.84 -10.50
CA MET A 39 0.16 -1.59 -9.11
C MET A 39 1.21 -2.04 -8.08
N ASN A 40 2.49 -2.14 -8.46
CA ASN A 40 3.54 -2.29 -7.46
C ASN A 40 3.67 -0.97 -6.69
N LEU A 41 3.62 -1.01 -5.35
CA LEU A 41 3.65 0.18 -4.50
C LEU A 41 4.99 0.27 -3.77
N VAL A 42 5.67 1.40 -3.88
CA VAL A 42 6.87 1.71 -3.08
C VAL A 42 6.43 2.50 -1.86
N ILE A 43 6.59 1.91 -0.67
CA ILE A 43 6.19 2.49 0.61
C ILE A 43 7.43 2.72 1.47
N GLU A 44 7.58 3.93 2.01
CA GLU A 44 8.64 4.29 2.95
C GLU A 44 8.10 4.41 4.37
N ASN A 45 8.96 4.28 5.38
CA ASN A 45 8.62 4.34 6.81
C ASN A 45 7.47 3.39 7.17
N THR A 46 7.55 2.19 6.60
CA THR A 46 6.52 1.16 6.73
C THR A 46 6.55 0.57 8.13
N VAL A 47 5.38 0.51 8.74
CA VAL A 47 5.11 -0.14 10.01
C VAL A 47 4.06 -1.22 9.77
N GLU A 48 4.42 -2.46 10.07
CA GLU A 48 3.46 -3.55 10.14
C GLU A 48 2.70 -3.49 11.46
N VAL A 49 1.39 -3.67 11.39
CA VAL A 49 0.48 -3.67 12.54
C VAL A 49 -0.11 -5.07 12.67
N ASN A 50 0.29 -5.79 13.72
CA ASN A 50 -0.26 -7.09 14.08
C ASN A 50 -0.91 -7.00 15.46
N GLY A 51 -2.20 -6.67 15.49
CA GLY A 51 -2.92 -6.40 16.74
C GLY A 51 -2.36 -5.16 17.45
N ASN A 52 -1.73 -5.36 18.61
CA ASN A 52 -1.07 -4.30 19.37
C ASN A 52 0.42 -4.15 19.06
N GLU A 53 1.01 -5.10 18.33
CA GLU A 53 2.42 -5.07 17.97
C GLU A 53 2.62 -4.23 16.71
N LYS A 54 3.67 -3.39 16.76
CA LYS A 54 4.09 -2.54 15.65
C LYS A 54 5.54 -2.82 15.33
N ASN A 55 5.81 -3.26 14.11
CA ASN A 55 7.16 -3.57 13.65
C ASN A 55 7.55 -2.60 12.54
N GLU A 56 8.64 -1.86 12.74
CA GLU A 56 9.19 -0.96 11.73
C GLU A 56 9.99 -1.76 10.71
N ILE A 57 9.59 -1.68 9.44
CA ILE A 57 10.23 -2.41 8.32
C ILE A 57 11.06 -1.44 7.45
N GLY A 58 10.69 -0.16 7.42
CA GLY A 58 11.36 0.86 6.61
C GLY A 58 10.80 0.92 5.19
N MET A 59 11.66 0.80 4.17
CA MET A 59 11.22 0.86 2.77
C MET A 59 10.83 -0.53 2.25
N VAL A 60 9.62 -0.67 1.72
CA VAL A 60 9.11 -1.91 1.15
C VAL A 60 8.51 -1.69 -0.23
N VAL A 61 8.49 -2.75 -1.03
CA VAL A 61 7.75 -2.80 -2.29
C VAL A 61 6.64 -3.84 -2.16
N ILE A 62 5.40 -3.42 -2.34
CA ILE A 62 4.21 -4.27 -2.28
C ILE A 62 3.81 -4.63 -3.70
N GLN A 63 3.83 -5.91 -4.03
CA GLN A 63 3.47 -6.42 -5.36
C GLN A 63 2.06 -7.00 -5.37
N TYR A 64 1.22 -6.52 -6.29
CA TYR A 64 -0.09 -7.11 -6.54
C TYR A 64 0.05 -8.29 -7.51
N LEU A 65 -0.21 -9.51 -7.02
CA LEU A 65 -0.23 -10.72 -7.86
C LEU A 65 -1.68 -11.07 -8.22
N ILE A 66 -2.02 -11.02 -9.51
CA ILE A 66 -3.26 -11.58 -10.03
C ILE A 66 -3.08 -13.10 -10.11
N ARG A 67 -3.91 -13.86 -9.40
CA ARG A 67 -4.06 -15.31 -9.63
C ARG A 67 -5.11 -15.56 -10.70
#